data_AF-A0A2S4PND7-F1
#
_entry.id   AF-A0A2S4PND7-F1
#
_cell.length_a   1.000
_cell.length_b   1.000
_cell.length_c   1.000
_cell.angle_alpha   90.00
_cell.angle_beta   90.00
_cell.angle_gamma   90.00
#
_symmetry.space_group_name_H-M   'P 1'
#
loop_
_entity.id
_entity.type
_entity.pdbx_description
1 polymer ?
#
loop_
_entity_poly.entity_id
_entity_poly.type
_entity_poly.pdbx_seq_one_letter_code
_entity_poly.pdbx_strand_id
1 'polypeptide(L)'
;MAGHHPTLRDVIFLPLWLLQCVDGFSQRTDMWINRYKYFRWTGRTVKITFAYMVVVPSIIGYLAYTSDGKYNMRGKRRGDTIVE
;
A
#
# COMPACT_ATOMS: atom_id res chain seq x y z
N MET A 1 -15.63 -9.88 11.84
CA MET A 1 -15.21 -11.26 12.19
C MET A 1 -16.26 -12.26 11.70
N ALA A 2 -16.60 -12.22 10.42
CA ALA A 2 -17.28 -13.31 9.74
C ALA A 2 -16.91 -13.15 8.27
N GLY A 3 -15.84 -13.82 7.85
CA GLY A 3 -15.77 -14.23 6.45
C GLY A 3 -17.03 -15.03 6.16
N HIS A 4 -17.58 -14.91 4.96
CA HIS A 4 -18.72 -15.71 4.54
C HIS A 4 -18.35 -17.19 4.71
N HIS A 5 -18.79 -17.82 5.80
CA HIS A 5 -18.71 -19.27 5.93
C HIS A 5 -19.68 -19.84 4.89
N PRO A 6 -19.25 -20.75 3.99
CA PRO A 6 -20.16 -21.35 3.04
C PRO A 6 -21.26 -22.06 3.81
N THR A 7 -22.51 -21.74 3.50
CA THR A 7 -23.64 -22.37 4.19
C THR A 7 -23.86 -23.76 3.61
N LEU A 8 -24.45 -24.68 4.39
CA LEU A 8 -24.67 -26.08 4.01
C LEU A 8 -25.40 -26.26 2.65
N ARG A 9 -26.08 -25.23 2.15
CA ARG A 9 -26.76 -25.21 0.85
C ARG A 9 -25.79 -25.00 -0.34
N ASP A 10 -24.66 -24.35 -0.12
CA ASP A 10 -23.65 -24.05 -1.17
C ASP A 10 -22.73 -25.24 -1.44
N VAL A 11 -22.54 -26.10 -0.44
CA VAL A 11 -21.62 -27.26 -0.47
C VAL A 11 -22.18 -28.45 -1.26
N ILE A 12 -23.51 -28.58 -1.34
CA ILE A 12 -24.18 -29.75 -1.94
C ILE A 12 -24.24 -29.68 -3.48
N PHE A 13 -24.22 -28.48 -4.07
CA PHE A 13 -24.36 -28.28 -5.51
C PHE A 13 -23.04 -28.06 -6.27
N LEU A 14 -21.90 -27.98 -5.57
CA LEU A 14 -20.59 -27.79 -6.19
C LEU A 14 -19.87 -29.15 -6.32
N PRO A 15 -19.31 -29.45 -7.50
CA PRO A 15 -18.50 -30.65 -7.64
C PRO A 15 -17.25 -30.56 -6.76
N LEU A 16 -16.83 -31.70 -6.20
CA LEU A 16 -15.81 -31.81 -5.14
C LEU A 16 -14.46 -31.12 -5.47
N TRP A 17 -14.13 -30.94 -6.75
CA TRP A 17 -12.93 -30.22 -7.21
C TRP A 17 -13.00 -28.69 -7.06
N LEU A 18 -14.19 -28.08 -6.95
CA LEU A 18 -14.36 -26.64 -6.72
C LEU A 18 -14.20 -26.26 -5.24
N LEU A 19 -14.55 -27.16 -4.30
CA LEU A 19 -14.40 -26.95 -2.86
C LEU A 19 -12.94 -26.75 -2.44
N GLN A 20 -12.03 -27.56 -2.99
CA GLN A 20 -10.58 -27.43 -2.71
C GLN A 20 -10.00 -26.07 -3.14
N CYS A 21 -10.57 -25.43 -4.17
CA CYS A 21 -10.16 -24.09 -4.60
C CYS A 21 -10.69 -22.97 -3.66
N VAL A 22 -11.92 -23.11 -3.13
CA VAL A 22 -12.54 -22.09 -2.27
C VAL A 22 -11.96 -22.10 -0.85
N ASP A 23 -11.70 -23.28 -0.28
CA ASP A 23 -11.14 -23.40 1.07
C ASP A 23 -9.75 -22.74 1.17
N GLY A 24 -8.93 -22.88 0.12
CA GLY A 24 -7.63 -22.22 0.03
C GLY A 24 -7.72 -20.71 -0.18
N PHE A 25 -8.76 -20.20 -0.85
CA PHE A 25 -8.98 -18.76 -0.97
C PHE A 25 -9.45 -18.13 0.34
N SER A 26 -10.42 -18.75 1.02
CA SER A 26 -10.97 -18.27 2.30
C SER A 26 -9.87 -18.10 3.37
N GLN A 27 -9.02 -19.12 3.56
CA GLN A 27 -7.88 -19.06 4.49
C GLN A 27 -6.91 -17.92 4.16
N ARG A 28 -6.62 -17.69 2.87
CA ARG A 28 -5.76 -16.58 2.46
C ARG A 28 -6.41 -15.24 2.82
N THR A 29 -7.70 -15.06 2.52
CA THR A 29 -8.40 -13.81 2.84
C THR A 29 -8.41 -13.52 4.34
N ASP A 30 -8.64 -14.53 5.18
CA ASP A 30 -8.62 -14.36 6.63
C ASP A 30 -7.23 -14.02 7.18
N MET A 31 -6.17 -14.56 6.58
CA MET A 31 -4.77 -14.22 6.93
C MET A 31 -4.42 -12.78 6.55
N TRP A 32 -4.95 -12.26 5.43
CA TRP A 32 -4.79 -10.86 5.03
C TRP A 32 -5.55 -9.91 5.96
N ILE A 33 -6.81 -10.23 6.29
CA ILE A 33 -7.66 -9.40 7.15
C ILE A 33 -7.13 -9.34 8.59
N ASN A 34 -6.69 -10.47 9.15
CA ASN A 34 -6.22 -10.54 10.54
C ASN A 34 -4.73 -10.16 10.72
N ARG A 35 -4.07 -9.62 9.68
CA ARG A 35 -2.63 -9.31 9.72
C ARG A 35 -2.22 -8.37 10.85
N TYR A 36 -3.08 -7.41 11.20
CA TYR A 36 -2.81 -6.45 12.27
C TYR A 36 -2.72 -7.10 13.66
N LYS A 37 -3.38 -8.24 13.90
CA LYS A 37 -3.37 -8.94 15.19
C LYS A 37 -2.02 -9.59 15.49
N TYR A 38 -1.32 -10.03 14.45
CA TYR A 38 -0.03 -10.72 14.58
C TYR A 38 1.16 -9.79 14.35
N PHE A 39 0.92 -8.48 14.20
CA PHE A 39 1.97 -7.51 14.00
C PHE A 39 2.84 -7.35 15.25
N ARG A 40 4.16 -7.35 15.06
CA ARG A 40 5.16 -7.12 16.12
C ARG A 40 6.14 -6.05 15.67
N TRP A 41 6.46 -5.13 16.57
CA TRP A 41 7.54 -4.15 16.35
C TRP A 41 8.89 -4.85 16.49
N THR A 42 9.53 -5.10 15.35
CA THR A 42 10.89 -5.64 15.28
C THR A 42 11.81 -4.58 14.70
N GLY A 43 13.10 -4.61 15.03
CA GLY A 43 14.05 -3.59 14.57
C GLY A 43 14.10 -3.43 13.04
N ARG A 44 13.75 -4.47 12.27
CA ARG A 44 13.61 -4.38 10.81
C ARG A 44 12.34 -3.63 10.40
N THR A 45 11.18 -3.96 10.96
CA THR A 45 9.91 -3.28 10.63
C THR A 45 9.90 -1.82 11.06
N VAL A 46 10.51 -1.47 12.21
CA VAL A 46 10.66 -0.07 12.66
C VAL A 46 11.42 0.78 11.63
N LYS A 47 12.57 0.29 11.15
CA LYS A 47 13.39 1.04 10.19
C LYS A 47 12.65 1.31 8.89
N ILE A 48 11.97 0.28 8.36
CA ILE A 48 11.23 0.40 7.10
C ILE A 48 10.06 1.37 7.25
N THR A 49 9.23 1.20 8.29
CA THR A 49 8.08 2.08 8.54
C THR A 49 8.51 3.53 8.77
N PHE A 50 9.58 3.76 9.52
CA PHE A 50 10.15 5.09 9.73
C PHE A 50 10.66 5.73 8.43
N ALA A 51 11.41 5.00 7.61
CA ALA A 51 11.92 5.51 6.33
C ALA A 51 10.78 5.96 5.40
N TYR A 52 9.74 5.13 5.27
CA TYR A 52 8.62 5.46 4.38
C TYR A 52 7.70 6.56 4.93
N MET A 53 7.44 6.59 6.24
CA MET A 53 6.51 7.56 6.85
C MET A 53 7.15 8.91 7.15
N VAL A 54 8.47 8.98 7.34
CA VAL A 54 9.17 10.21 7.74
C VAL A 54 10.14 10.66 6.66
N VAL A 55 11.10 9.80 6.29
CA VAL A 55 12.21 10.21 5.41
C VAL A 55 11.69 10.59 4.04
N VAL A 56 10.90 9.74 3.39
CA VAL A 56 10.35 10.00 2.05
C VAL A 56 9.51 11.29 2.00
N PRO A 57 8.46 11.47 2.83
CA PRO A 57 7.66 12.69 2.79
C PRO A 57 8.44 13.92 3.24
N SER A 58 9.44 13.80 4.12
CA SER A 58 10.30 14.94 4.50
C SER A 58 11.16 15.43 3.33
N ILE A 59 11.72 14.52 2.54
CA ILE A 59 12.52 14.86 1.36
C ILE A 59 11.63 15.51 0.31
N ILE A 60 10.48 14.91 0.02
CA ILE A 60 9.52 15.46 -0.95
C ILE A 60 9.01 16.83 -0.48
N GLY A 61 8.64 16.96 0.79
CA GLY A 61 8.20 18.23 1.36
C GLY A 61 9.28 19.31 1.27
N TYR A 62 10.52 18.97 1.65
CA TYR A 62 11.65 19.90 1.55
C TYR A 62 11.91 20.33 0.10
N LEU A 63 11.92 19.39 -0.84
CA LEU A 63 12.08 19.70 -2.26
C LEU A 63 10.92 20.56 -2.77
N ALA A 64 9.68 20.26 -2.40
CA ALA A 64 8.53 21.05 -2.77
C ALA A 64 8.64 22.49 -2.24
N TYR A 65 8.90 22.67 -0.94
CA TYR A 65 9.07 24.01 -0.36
C TYR A 65 10.23 24.80 -0.96
N THR A 66 11.31 24.11 -1.33
CA THR A 66 12.46 24.77 -1.96
C THR A 66 12.31 24.96 -3.46
N SER A 67 11.39 24.28 -4.13
CA SER A 67 11.18 24.37 -5.59
C SER A 67 9.98 25.24 -5.95
N ASP A 68 9.09 25.49 -5.00
CA ASP A 68 7.96 26.41 -5.14
C ASP A 68 8.49 27.83 -5.37
N GLY A 69 7.96 28.52 -6.38
CA GLY A 69 8.42 29.85 -6.83
C GLY A 69 9.64 29.82 -7.76
N LYS A 70 10.66 29.00 -7.47
CA LYS A 70 11.98 29.10 -8.11
C LYS A 70 12.01 28.94 -9.63
N TYR A 71 11.03 28.29 -10.23
CA TYR A 71 11.05 27.96 -11.65
C TYR A 71 9.95 28.73 -12.40
N ASN A 72 10.33 29.86 -13.00
CA ASN A 72 9.43 30.63 -13.86
C ASN A 72 9.72 30.35 -15.34
N MET A 73 8.91 29.49 -15.94
CA MET A 73 9.06 29.06 -17.35
C MET A 73 8.28 29.95 -18.33
N ARG A 74 7.61 31.01 -17.86
CA ARG A 74 6.78 31.84 -18.73
C ARG A 74 7.63 32.75 -19.63
N GLY A 75 7.65 32.47 -20.93
CA GLY A 75 8.17 33.38 -21.96
C GLY A 75 9.70 33.45 -22.09
N LYS A 76 10.45 32.52 -21.48
CA LYS A 76 11.92 32.46 -21.55
C LYS A 76 12.41 32.02 -22.94
N ARG A 77 13.49 32.63 -23.46
CA ARG A 77 14.13 32.30 -24.75
C ARG A 77 15.33 31.37 -24.53
N ARG A 78 15.90 30.81 -25.61
CA ARG A 78 17.08 29.92 -25.53
C ARG A 78 18.26 30.70 -24.91
N GLY A 79 18.79 30.20 -23.79
CA GLY A 79 19.93 30.77 -23.08
C GLY A 79 19.61 31.58 -21.82
N ASP A 80 18.33 31.85 -21.51
CA ASP A 80 17.97 32.57 -20.28
C ASP A 80 17.96 31.67 -19.03
N THR A 81 18.34 32.24 -17.87
CA THR A 81 18.25 31.54 -16.58
C THR A 81 16.78 31.26 -16.23
N ILE A 82 16.49 30.00 -15.89
CA ILE A 82 15.14 29.47 -15.57
C ILE A 82 14.84 29.63 -14.07
N VAL A 83 15.90 29.81 -13.27
CA VAL A 83 15.80 30.16 -11.86
C VAL A 83 15.62 31.67 -11.70
N GLU A 84 14.69 32.07 -10.86
CA GLU A 84 14.62 33.44 -10.32
C GLU A 84 15.74 33.71 -9.30
#